data_AF-A0A967KEG2-F1
#
_entry.id   AF-A0A967KEG2-F1
#
_cell.length_a   1.000
_cell.length_b   1.000
_cell.length_c   1.000
_cell.angle_alpha   90.00
_cell.angle_beta   90.00
_cell.angle_gamma   90.00
#
_symmetry.space_group_name_H-M   'P 1'
#
loop_
_entity.id
_entity.type
_entity.pdbx_description
1 polymer ?
#
loop_
_entity_poly.entity_id
_entity_poly.type
_entity_poly.pdbx_seq_one_letter_code
_entity_poly.pdbx_strand_id
1 'polypeptide(L)'
;MSRLVGAIGVLLVLAASMGFAALNSGERVTLDLGLVTLYRLPVTYVAFGGLFVGMLVVLVAGIHSDLKVRRILKERLQEEDREERARMMMERYQRDLFEEEEEG
;
A
#
# COMPACT_ATOMS: atom_id res chain seq x y z
N MET A 1 14.54 2.67 -6.60
CA MET A 1 15.22 3.38 -5.49
C MET A 1 16.21 2.43 -4.85
N SER A 2 17.46 2.85 -4.61
CA SER A 2 18.47 1.93 -4.03
C SER A 2 18.11 1.63 -2.57
N ARG A 3 18.34 0.38 -2.14
CA ARG A 3 18.16 -0.04 -0.74
C ARG A 3 18.90 0.87 0.26
N LEU A 4 19.97 1.49 -0.22
CA LEU A 4 20.82 2.43 0.51
C LEU A 4 20.09 3.74 0.85
N VAL A 5 19.31 4.30 -0.08
CA VAL A 5 18.49 5.51 0.17
C VAL A 5 17.41 5.21 1.22
N GLY A 6 16.78 4.04 1.14
CA GLY A 6 15.82 3.60 2.15
C GLY A 6 16.47 3.46 3.54
N ALA A 7 17.63 2.81 3.61
CA ALA A 7 18.36 2.62 4.87
C ALA A 7 18.81 3.96 5.49
N ILE A 8 19.31 4.90 4.69
CA ILE A 8 19.69 6.25 5.15
C ILE A 8 18.47 6.99 5.71
N GLY A 9 17.33 6.91 5.03
CA GLY A 9 16.09 7.52 5.51
C GLY A 9 15.67 6.98 6.88
N VAL A 10 15.71 5.66 7.07
CA VAL A 10 15.40 5.03 8.36
C VAL A 10 16.38 5.47 9.44
N LEU A 11 17.68 5.49 9.14
CA LEU A 11 18.72 5.94 10.09
C LEU A 11 18.53 7.39 10.52
N LEU A 12 18.20 8.28 9.60
CA LEU A 12 17.92 9.68 9.90
C LEU A 12 16.71 9.84 10.82
N VAL A 13 15.62 9.12 10.55
CA VAL A 13 14.42 9.14 11.39
C VAL A 13 14.74 8.64 12.80
N LEU A 14 15.50 7.55 12.92
CA LEU A 14 15.92 7.01 14.22
C LEU A 14 16.81 7.98 15.00
N ALA A 15 17.82 8.58 14.34
CA ALA A 15 18.72 9.53 14.97
C ALA A 15 17.98 10.78 15.46
N ALA A 16 17.09 11.34 14.62
CA ALA A 16 16.24 12.47 14.99
C ALA A 16 15.32 12.13 16.16
N SER A 17 14.72 10.94 16.13
CA SER A 17 13.83 10.44 17.19
C SER A 17 14.55 10.27 18.53
N MET A 18 15.74 9.67 18.53
CA MET A 18 16.57 9.53 19.74
C MET A 18 17.03 10.90 20.26
N GLY A 19 17.48 11.79 19.39
CA GLY A 19 17.87 13.15 19.78
C GLY A 19 16.70 13.92 20.41
N PHE A 20 15.52 13.86 19.79
CA PHE A 20 14.31 14.45 20.33
C PHE A 20 13.96 13.87 21.71
N ALA A 21 13.97 12.54 21.85
CA ALA A 21 13.67 11.89 23.13
C ALA A 21 14.65 12.28 24.24
N ALA A 22 15.96 12.32 23.93
CA ALA A 22 16.99 12.69 24.89
C ALA A 22 16.82 14.13 25.38
N LEU A 23 16.58 15.08 24.47
CA LEU A 23 16.44 16.50 24.78
C LEU A 23 15.13 16.83 25.52
N ASN A 24 14.07 16.04 25.32
CA ASN A 24 12.73 16.33 25.85
C ASN A 24 12.25 15.32 26.91
N SER A 25 13.15 14.47 27.45
CA SER A 25 12.78 13.36 28.36
C SER A 25 12.07 13.79 29.64
N GLY A 26 12.36 14.99 30.15
CA GLY A 26 11.73 15.55 31.35
C GLY A 26 10.51 16.41 31.07
N GLU A 27 10.23 16.73 29.80
CA GLU A 27 9.21 17.70 29.44
C GLU A 27 7.83 17.05 29.42
N ARG A 28 6.88 17.71 30.11
CA ARG A 28 5.51 17.22 30.25
C ARG A 28 4.55 18.27 29.75
N VAL A 29 3.63 17.85 28.89
CA VAL A 29 2.62 18.70 28.28
C VAL A 29 1.22 18.25 28.67
N THR A 30 0.29 19.20 28.63
CA THR A 30 -1.14 18.89 28.66
C THR A 30 -1.61 18.76 27.22
N LEU A 31 -2.11 17.59 26.85
CA LEU A 31 -2.60 17.31 25.51
C LEU A 31 -4.13 17.37 25.53
N ASP A 32 -4.70 18.34 24.83
CA ASP A 32 -6.14 18.41 24.59
C ASP A 32 -6.45 17.88 23.18
N LEU A 33 -7.16 16.75 23.13
CA LEU A 33 -7.59 16.11 21.88
C LEU A 33 -9.00 16.57 21.47
N GLY A 34 -9.57 17.58 22.13
CA GLY A 34 -10.92 18.10 21.91
C GLY A 34 -12.02 17.28 22.58
N LEU A 35 -11.87 15.95 22.63
CA LEU A 35 -12.80 15.05 23.35
C LEU A 35 -12.26 14.59 24.71
N VAL A 36 -10.93 14.54 24.84
CA VAL A 36 -10.24 14.04 26.03
C VAL A 36 -9.01 14.91 26.27
N THR A 37 -8.82 15.30 27.53
CA THR A 37 -7.63 16.04 27.96
C THR A 37 -6.73 15.13 28.81
N LEU A 38 -5.48 15.00 28.39
CA LEU A 38 -4.45 14.20 29.06
C LEU A 38 -3.44 15.14 29.70
N TYR A 39 -3.34 15.09 31.03
CA TYR A 39 -2.49 15.99 31.79
C TYR A 39 -1.10 15.40 32.04
N ARG A 40 -0.07 16.26 31.97
CA ARG A 40 1.33 15.94 32.31
C ARG A 40 1.89 14.75 31.53
N LEU A 41 1.50 14.61 30.26
CA LEU A 41 2.01 13.57 29.38
C LEU A 41 3.44 13.91 28.95
N PRO A 42 4.39 12.97 29.00
CA PRO A 42 5.72 13.18 28.43
C PRO A 42 5.62 13.55 26.95
N VAL A 43 6.29 14.62 26.53
CA VAL A 43 6.28 15.11 25.14
C VAL A 43 6.70 14.00 24.17
N THR A 44 7.64 13.17 24.60
CA THR A 44 8.09 11.97 23.90
C THR A 44 6.91 11.08 23.51
N TYR A 45 5.99 10.77 24.43
CA TYR A 45 4.83 9.92 24.12
C TYR A 45 3.87 10.56 23.12
N VAL A 46 3.68 11.87 23.20
CA VAL A 46 2.85 12.61 22.24
C VAL A 46 3.46 12.54 20.84
N ALA A 47 4.75 12.82 20.72
CA ALA A 47 5.46 12.85 19.44
C ALA A 47 5.52 11.46 18.78
N PHE A 48 5.96 10.44 19.53
CA PHE A 48 6.03 9.07 19.01
C PHE A 48 4.64 8.48 18.75
N GLY A 49 3.68 8.74 19.64
CA GLY A 49 2.30 8.32 19.45
C GLY A 49 1.70 8.92 18.18
N GLY A 50 1.88 10.22 17.97
CA GLY A 50 1.43 10.91 16.76
C GLY A 50 2.09 10.36 15.49
N LEU A 51 3.41 10.15 15.49
CA LEU A 51 4.13 9.53 14.39
C LEU A 51 3.56 8.14 14.06
N PHE A 52 3.39 7.30 15.08
CA PHE A 52 2.90 5.94 14.92
C PHE A 52 1.47 5.90 14.37
N VAL A 53 0.58 6.73 14.90
CA VAL A 53 -0.79 6.87 14.39
C VAL A 53 -0.77 7.38 12.95
N GLY A 54 0.06 8.37 12.62
CA GLY A 54 0.22 8.86 11.25
C GLY A 54 0.66 7.77 10.28
N MET A 55 1.65 6.94 10.67
CA MET A 55 2.10 5.80 9.87
C MET A 55 0.97 4.78 9.66
N LEU A 56 0.20 4.47 10.70
CA LEU A 56 -0.96 3.56 10.59
C LEU A 56 -2.03 4.10 9.65
N VAL A 57 -2.34 5.40 9.73
CA VAL A 57 -3.32 6.04 8.84
C VAL A 57 -2.88 5.91 7.38
N VAL A 58 -1.62 6.22 7.09
CA VAL A 58 -1.07 6.10 5.74
C VAL A 58 -1.08 4.63 5.28
N LEU A 59 -0.74 3.68 6.15
CA LEU A 59 -0.78 2.25 5.85
C LEU A 59 -2.19 1.79 5.47
N VAL A 60 -3.20 2.13 6.29
CA VAL A 60 -4.60 1.74 6.05
C VAL A 60 -5.13 2.37 4.76
N ALA A 61 -4.83 3.64 4.52
CA ALA A 61 -5.20 4.34 3.27
C ALA A 61 -4.55 3.70 2.03
N GLY A 62 -3.27 3.31 2.16
CA GLY A 62 -2.52 2.60 1.14
C GLY A 62 -3.13 1.24 0.81
N ILE A 63 -3.45 0.43 1.83
CA ILE A 63 -4.08 -0.89 1.65
C ILE A 63 -5.41 -0.76 0.90
N HIS A 64 -6.28 0.18 1.27
CA HIS A 64 -7.56 0.36 0.59
C HIS A 64 -7.38 0.71 -0.90
N SER A 65 -6.39 1.57 -1.20
CA SER A 65 -6.07 1.99 -2.56
C SER A 65 -5.46 0.85 -3.38
N ASP A 66 -4.52 0.11 -2.80
CA ASP A 66 -3.83 -1.00 -3.45
C ASP A 66 -4.79 -2.16 -3.76
N LEU A 67 -5.68 -2.52 -2.82
CA LEU A 67 -6.69 -3.55 -3.02
C LEU A 67 -7.69 -3.18 -4.14
N LYS A 68 -8.03 -1.90 -4.30
CA LYS A 68 -8.91 -1.43 -5.38
C LYS A 68 -8.21 -1.54 -6.75
N VAL A 69 -6.96 -1.09 -6.85
CA VAL A 69 -6.18 -1.18 -8.09
C VAL A 69 -5.97 -2.64 -8.49
N ARG A 70 -5.64 -3.51 -7.53
CA ARG A 70 -5.43 -4.94 -7.80
C ARG A 70 -6.70 -5.64 -8.28
N ARG A 71 -7.87 -5.23 -7.78
CA ARG A 71 -9.16 -5.75 -8.27
C ARG A 71 -9.42 -5.32 -9.70
N ILE A 72 -9.25 -4.03 -10.01
CA ILE A 72 -9.45 -3.49 -11.36
C ILE A 72 -8.51 -4.16 -12.36
N LEU A 73 -7.24 -4.34 -11.99
CA LEU A 73 -6.26 -4.98 -12.86
C LEU A 73 -6.59 -6.47 -13.09
N LYS A 74 -7.09 -7.17 -12.06
CA LYS A 74 -7.53 -8.57 -12.19
C LYS A 74 -8.77 -8.71 -13.07
N GLU A 75 -9.72 -7.79 -12.98
CA GLU A 75 -10.92 -7.78 -13.83
C GLU A 75 -10.55 -7.61 -15.30
N ARG A 76 -9.63 -6.69 -15.62
CA ARG A 76 -9.13 -6.49 -16.99
C ARG A 76 -8.40 -7.71 -17.56
N LEU A 77 -7.51 -8.33 -16.77
CA LEU A 77 -6.85 -9.57 -17.19
C LEU A 77 -7.85 -10.70 -17.48
N GLN A 78 -8.95 -10.77 -16.73
CA GLN A 78 -9.98 -11.80 -16.95
C GLN A 78 -10.85 -11.52 -18.17
N GLU A 79 -11.04 -10.25 -18.56
CA GLU A 79 -11.70 -9.88 -19.81
C GLU A 79 -10.81 -10.23 -21.01
N GLU A 80 -9.52 -9.88 -20.98
CA GLU A 80 -8.56 -10.23 -22.04
C GLU A 80 -8.41 -11.75 -22.23
N ASP A 81 -8.26 -12.54 -21.15
CA ASP A 81 -8.13 -14.01 -21.23
C ASP A 81 -9.39 -14.66 -21.83
N ARG A 82 -10.58 -14.08 -21.62
CA ARG A 82 -11.83 -14.57 -22.25
C ARG A 82 -11.87 -14.26 -23.74
N GLU A 83 -11.46 -13.07 -24.14
CA GLU A 83 -11.41 -12.68 -25.55
C GLU A 83 -10.36 -13.49 -26.34
N GLU A 84 -9.20 -13.78 -25.76
CA GLU A 84 -8.19 -14.63 -26.39
C GLU A 84 -8.68 -16.08 -26.55
N ARG A 85 -9.32 -16.64 -25.51
CA ARG A 85 -9.92 -17.99 -25.60
C ARG A 85 -11.03 -18.05 -26.64
N ALA A 86 -11.87 -17.03 -26.73
CA ALA A 86 -12.91 -16.95 -27.75
C ALA A 86 -12.32 -16.91 -29.17
N ARG A 87 -11.25 -16.14 -29.38
CA ARG A 87 -10.51 -16.11 -30.65
C ARG A 87 -9.91 -17.47 -30.99
N MET A 88 -9.23 -18.12 -30.05
CA MET A 88 -8.67 -19.46 -30.25
C MET A 88 -9.73 -20.51 -30.61
N MET A 89 -10.93 -20.45 -30.01
CA MET A 89 -12.02 -21.37 -30.37
C MET A 89 -12.54 -21.11 -31.78
N MET A 90 -12.68 -19.84 -32.18
CA MET A 90 -13.10 -19.49 -33.55
C MET A 90 -12.08 -19.93 -34.59
N GLU A 91 -10.78 -19.73 -34.34
CA GLU A 91 -9.72 -20.20 -35.24
C GLU A 91 -9.73 -21.72 -35.39
N ARG A 92 -9.95 -22.46 -34.30
CA ARG A 92 -10.04 -23.93 -34.33
C ARG A 92 -11.26 -24.40 -35.14
N TYR A 93 -12.43 -23.81 -34.89
CA TYR A 93 -13.65 -24.13 -35.61
C TYR A 93 -13.54 -23.81 -37.11
N GLN A 94 -12.87 -22.71 -37.44
CA GLN A 94 -12.60 -22.32 -38.83
C GLN A 94 -11.66 -23.33 -39.50
N ARG A 95 -10.61 -23.77 -38.81
CA ARG A 95 -9.68 -24.78 -39.33
C ARG A 95 -10.38 -26.12 -39.60
N ASP A 96 -11.19 -26.58 -38.66
CA ASP A 96 -11.94 -27.84 -38.80
C ASP A 96 -12.92 -27.77 -39.99
N LEU A 97 -13.56 -26.61 -40.22
CA LEU A 97 -14.48 -26.40 -41.35
C LEU A 97 -13.79 -26.44 -42.72
N PHE A 98 -12.55 -25.96 -42.83
CA PHE A 98 -11.79 -26.01 -44.08
C PHE A 98 -11.09 -27.37 -44.31
N GLU A 99 -10.74 -28.10 -43.25
CA GLU A 99 -10.22 -29.48 -43.37
C GLU A 99 -11.33 -30.45 -43.85
N GLU A 100 -12.59 -30.26 -43.45
CA GLU A 100 -13.72 -31.05 -43.98
C GLU A 100 -14.07 -30.75 -45.46
N GLU A 101 -13.75 -29.56 -45.97
CA GLU A 101 -13.97 -29.20 -47.40
C GLU A 101 -12.86 -29.70 -48.34
N GLU A 102 -11.64 -29.95 -47.86
CA GLU A 102 -10.54 -30.45 -48.69
C GLU A 102 -10.53 -31.99 -48.87
N GLU A 103 -11.23 -32.75 -48.02
CA GLU A 103 -11.31 -34.22 -48.09
C GLU A 103 -12.52 -34.77 -48.90
N GLY A 104 -13.35 -33.90 -49.50
CA GLY A 104 -14.52 -34.28 -50.32
C GLY A 104 -14.31 -34.24 -51.83
#